data_AF-A0AAX3EQF5-F1
#
_entry.id   AF-A0AAX3EQF5-F1
#
_cell.length_a   1.000
_cell.length_b   1.000
_cell.length_c   1.000
_cell.angle_alpha   90.00
_cell.angle_beta   90.00
_cell.angle_gamma   90.00
#
_symmetry.space_group_name_H-M   'P 1'
#
loop_
_entity.id
_entity.type
_entity.pdbx_description
1 polymer ?
#
loop_
_entity_poly.entity_id
_entity_poly.type
_entity_poly.pdbx_seq_one_letter_code
_entity_poly.pdbx_strand_id
1 'polypeptide(L)'
;MKSRALAASRYCRKSTPAAPNTRNVTTPRYEAARAALDACWSRRPRVFTPERERFELHELKEARAEVRAAWLEAAALHGINPDVPC
;
A
#
# COMPACT_ATOMS: atom_id res chain seq x y z
N MET A 1 -5.17 -32.74 53.04
CA MET A 1 -6.27 -31.91 52.50
C MET A 1 -5.68 -30.73 51.72
N LYS A 2 -6.04 -30.64 50.43
CA LYS A 2 -6.24 -29.45 49.59
C LYS A 2 -5.12 -28.39 49.45
N SER A 3 -4.37 -28.55 48.35
CA SER A 3 -4.14 -27.59 47.25
C SER A 3 -4.21 -26.07 47.52
N ARG A 4 -3.19 -25.32 47.10
CA ARG A 4 -3.16 -24.59 45.81
C ARG A 4 -1.96 -23.65 45.70
N ALA A 5 -1.20 -23.84 44.63
CA ALA A 5 -0.29 -22.85 44.09
C ALA A 5 -1.06 -21.57 43.72
N LEU A 6 -0.53 -20.40 44.08
CA LEU A 6 -0.99 -19.12 43.54
C LEU A 6 0.14 -18.50 42.73
N ALA A 7 -0.09 -18.59 41.42
CA ALA A 7 0.68 -18.06 40.33
C ALA A 7 1.10 -16.60 40.61
N ALA A 8 2.41 -16.35 40.50
CA ALA A 8 2.92 -15.01 40.24
C ALA A 8 2.24 -14.51 38.97
N SER A 9 1.36 -13.53 39.17
CA SER A 9 0.58 -12.86 38.14
C SER A 9 1.53 -12.40 37.05
N ARG A 10 1.51 -13.13 35.92
CA ARG A 10 2.00 -12.64 34.64
C ARG A 10 1.14 -11.43 34.32
N TYR A 11 1.55 -10.27 34.82
CA TYR A 11 1.17 -9.03 34.19
C TYR A 11 1.73 -9.13 32.77
N CYS A 12 0.88 -9.59 31.86
CA CYS A 12 1.06 -9.42 30.43
C CYS A 12 1.42 -7.95 30.26
N ARG A 13 2.69 -7.67 29.98
CA ARG A 13 3.05 -6.41 29.33
C ARG A 13 2.09 -6.35 28.15
N LYS A 14 1.12 -5.44 28.21
CA LYS A 14 0.38 -5.05 27.03
C LYS A 14 1.46 -4.69 26.03
N SER A 15 1.71 -5.58 25.07
CA SER A 15 2.48 -5.29 23.90
C SER A 15 1.89 -3.99 23.39
N THR A 16 2.66 -2.91 23.45
CA THR A 16 2.31 -1.65 22.80
C THR A 16 1.80 -2.05 21.42
N PRO A 17 0.57 -1.70 20.99
CA PRO A 17 0.21 -1.91 19.61
C PRO A 17 1.31 -1.25 18.81
N ALA A 18 2.05 -2.05 18.04
CA ALA A 18 3.08 -1.53 17.15
C ALA A 18 2.43 -0.35 16.45
N ALA A 19 3.03 0.84 16.58
CA ALA A 19 2.57 2.02 15.87
C ALA A 19 2.21 1.57 14.45
N PRO A 20 1.05 1.97 13.89
CA PRO A 20 0.67 1.51 12.57
C PRO A 20 1.90 1.71 11.70
N ASN A 21 2.38 0.64 11.07
CA ASN A 21 3.53 0.65 10.17
C ASN A 21 3.12 1.47 8.94
N THR A 22 2.92 2.77 9.10
CA THR A 22 2.90 3.77 8.05
C THR A 22 4.36 4.07 7.68
N ARG A 23 5.17 3.02 7.53
CA ARG A 23 6.35 3.11 6.68
C ARG A 23 5.78 3.31 5.30
N ASN A 24 5.79 4.55 4.83
CA ASN A 24 5.47 4.85 3.45
C ASN A 24 6.28 3.88 2.60
N VAL A 25 5.59 3.05 1.83
CA VAL A 25 6.19 2.10 0.89
C VAL A 25 6.69 2.94 -0.28
N THR A 26 7.82 3.61 -0.07
CA THR A 26 8.40 4.58 -1.01
C THR A 26 9.76 4.08 -1.46
N THR A 27 9.87 3.83 -2.75
CA THR A 27 11.12 3.58 -3.45
C THR A 27 11.27 4.59 -4.57
N PRO A 28 12.49 4.88 -5.06
CA PRO A 28 12.69 5.78 -6.19
C PRO A 28 11.87 5.39 -7.43
N ARG A 29 11.71 4.08 -7.67
CA ARG A 29 10.87 3.56 -8.76
C ARG A 29 9.39 3.86 -8.53
N TYR A 30 8.88 3.62 -7.32
CA TYR A 30 7.49 3.90 -6.99
C TYR A 30 7.17 5.40 -7.10
N GLU A 31 8.07 6.27 -6.64
CA GLU A 31 7.92 7.71 -6.77
C GLU A 31 7.93 8.17 -8.23
N ALA A 32 8.84 7.63 -9.06
CA ALA A 32 8.88 7.92 -10.49
C ALA A 32 7.60 7.45 -11.21
N ALA A 33 7.12 6.24 -10.90
CA ALA A 33 5.88 5.70 -11.46
C ALA A 33 4.67 6.56 -11.05
N ARG A 34 4.62 7.01 -9.79
CA ARG A 34 3.55 7.88 -9.29
C ARG A 34 3.58 9.26 -9.97
N ALA A 35 4.75 9.85 -10.13
CA ALA A 35 4.90 11.11 -10.87
C ALA A 35 4.46 10.97 -12.34
N ALA A 36 4.78 9.85 -12.98
CA ALA A 36 4.31 9.55 -14.34
C ALA A 36 2.79 9.39 -14.41
N LEU A 37 2.17 8.75 -13.41
CA LEU A 37 0.70 8.65 -13.33
C LEU A 37 0.06 10.03 -13.13
N ASP A 38 0.61 10.87 -12.27
CA ASP A 38 0.08 12.23 -12.04
C ASP A 38 0.21 13.09 -13.32
N ALA A 39 1.34 12.97 -14.05
CA ALA A 39 1.53 13.60 -15.35
C ALA A 39 0.58 13.04 -16.43
N CYS A 40 0.26 11.75 -16.38
CA CYS A 40 -0.76 11.16 -17.27
C CYS A 40 -2.16 11.69 -16.91
N TRP A 41 -2.48 11.77 -15.63
CA TRP A 41 -3.77 12.25 -15.13
C TRP A 41 -4.02 13.72 -15.50
N SER A 42 -2.98 14.56 -15.51
CA SER A 42 -3.11 15.97 -15.88
C SER A 42 -3.43 16.20 -17.37
N ARG A 43 -3.04 15.24 -18.24
CA ARG A 43 -3.34 15.25 -19.68
C ARG A 43 -4.71 14.66 -20.01
N ARG A 44 -5.37 14.03 -19.04
CA ARG A 44 -6.68 13.39 -19.24
C ARG A 44 -7.72 14.44 -19.69
N PRO A 45 -8.49 14.17 -20.77
CA PRO A 45 -9.57 15.04 -21.17
C PRO A 45 -10.58 15.24 -20.03
N ARG A 46 -10.98 16.48 -19.75
CA ARG A 46 -11.88 16.80 -18.62
C ARG A 46 -13.31 16.37 -18.88
N VAL A 47 -13.78 16.53 -20.11
CA VAL A 47 -15.14 16.18 -20.52
C VAL A 47 -15.24 14.68 -20.78
N PHE A 48 -16.38 14.09 -20.43
CA PHE A 48 -16.63 12.67 -20.72
C PHE A 48 -16.98 12.50 -22.21
N THR A 49 -15.97 12.12 -22.99
CA THR A 49 -16.07 11.88 -24.44
C THR A 49 -15.43 10.54 -24.80
N PRO A 50 -15.71 9.96 -25.98
CA PRO A 50 -15.07 8.72 -26.43
C PRO A 50 -13.53 8.82 -26.46
N GLU A 51 -12.96 10.00 -26.71
CA GLU A 51 -11.52 10.24 -26.64
C GLU A 51 -10.99 10.06 -25.22
N ARG A 52 -11.74 10.50 -24.20
CA ARG A 52 -11.40 10.27 -22.80
C ARG A 52 -11.44 8.79 -22.45
N GLU A 53 -12.46 8.06 -22.89
CA GLU A 53 -12.55 6.62 -22.63
C GLU A 53 -11.35 5.88 -23.23
N ARG A 54 -10.97 6.21 -24.47
CA ARG A 54 -9.76 5.66 -25.10
C ARG A 54 -8.50 6.01 -24.30
N PHE A 55 -8.35 7.26 -23.90
CA PHE A 55 -7.23 7.71 -23.08
C PHE A 55 -7.17 6.94 -21.74
N GLU A 56 -8.30 6.74 -21.08
CA GLU A 56 -8.37 6.00 -19.82
C GLU A 56 -8.04 4.51 -19.97
N LEU A 57 -8.51 3.89 -21.05
CA LEU A 57 -8.28 2.47 -21.34
C LEU A 57 -6.85 2.15 -21.75
N HIS A 58 -6.19 3.06 -22.48
CA HIS A 58 -4.85 2.84 -23.01
C HIS A 58 -3.78 3.50 -22.16
N GLU A 59 -3.80 4.82 -21.99
CA GLU A 59 -2.72 5.52 -21.28
C GLU A 59 -2.84 5.41 -19.75
N LEU A 60 -4.04 5.67 -19.22
CA LEU A 60 -4.23 5.74 -17.77
C LEU A 60 -4.18 4.35 -17.12
N LYS A 61 -4.68 3.33 -17.82
CA LYS A 61 -4.63 1.94 -17.38
C LYS A 61 -3.19 1.44 -17.28
N GLU A 62 -2.36 1.71 -18.28
CA GLU A 62 -0.94 1.34 -18.28
C GLU A 62 -0.18 2.06 -17.16
N ALA A 63 -0.39 3.37 -17.02
CA ALA A 63 0.24 4.14 -15.93
C ALA A 63 -0.15 3.62 -14.54
N ARG A 64 -1.42 3.23 -14.33
CA ARG A 64 -1.89 2.61 -13.08
C ARG A 64 -1.26 1.22 -12.85
N ALA A 65 -1.10 0.43 -13.91
CA ALA A 65 -0.46 -0.88 -13.83
C ALA A 65 1.01 -0.74 -13.41
N GLU A 66 1.74 0.23 -13.95
CA GLU A 66 3.14 0.49 -13.59
C GLU A 66 3.26 0.93 -12.12
N VAL A 67 2.39 1.83 -11.65
CA VAL A 67 2.37 2.23 -10.23
C VAL A 67 2.10 1.02 -9.33
N ARG A 68 1.18 0.13 -9.72
CA ARG A 68 0.90 -1.09 -8.96
C ARG A 68 2.11 -2.03 -8.95
N ALA A 69 2.79 -2.22 -10.08
CA ALA A 69 4.00 -3.03 -10.15
C ALA A 69 5.11 -2.47 -9.25
N ALA A 70 5.38 -1.16 -9.34
CA ALA A 70 6.37 -0.49 -8.51
C ALA A 70 6.01 -0.52 -7.02
N TRP A 71 4.72 -0.46 -6.68
CA TRP A 71 4.25 -0.64 -5.31
C TRP A 71 4.46 -2.06 -4.80
N LEU A 72 4.19 -3.08 -5.61
CA LEU A 72 4.44 -4.48 -5.24
C LEU A 72 5.93 -4.74 -4.98
N GLU A 73 6.81 -4.21 -5.83
CA GLU A 73 8.26 -4.27 -5.62
C GLU A 73 8.67 -3.58 -4.31
N ALA A 74 8.15 -2.39 -4.06
CA ALA A 74 8.42 -1.66 -2.82
C ALA A 74 7.85 -2.40 -1.60
N ALA A 75 6.64 -2.96 -1.68
CA ALA A 75 6.01 -3.72 -0.62
C ALA A 75 6.85 -4.97 -0.27
N ALA A 76 7.37 -5.68 -1.28
CA ALA A 76 8.28 -6.80 -1.08
C ALA A 76 9.56 -6.39 -0.32
N LEU A 77 10.17 -5.25 -0.67
CA LEU A 77 11.36 -4.72 0.03
C LEU A 77 11.07 -4.36 1.49
N HIS A 78 9.85 -3.89 1.78
CA HIS A 78 9.44 -3.52 3.14
C HIS A 78 8.81 -4.68 3.93
N GLY A 79 8.74 -5.89 3.35
CA GLY A 79 8.12 -7.06 3.98
C GLY A 79 6.60 -6.94 4.16
N ILE A 80 5.94 -6.11 3.34
CA ILE A 80 4.49 -5.92 3.35
C ILE A 80 3.88 -6.91 2.36
N ASN A 81 2.95 -7.72 2.86
CA ASN A 81 2.26 -8.70 2.03
C ASN A 81 1.05 -8.04 1.35
N PRO A 82 1.04 -7.86 0.02
CA PRO A 82 -0.01 -7.14 -0.69
C PRO A 82 -1.37 -7.87 -0.70
N ASP A 83 -1.39 -9.17 -0.38
CA ASP A 83 -2.58 -10.02 -0.40
C ASP A 83 -3.30 -10.09 0.94
N VAL A 84 -2.73 -9.49 1.99
CA VAL A 84 -3.37 -9.39 3.31
C VAL A 84 -3.90 -7.97 3.45
N PRO A 85 -5.23 -7.74 3.33
CA PRO A 85 -5.78 -6.45 3.71
C PRO A 85 -5.45 -6.20 5.18
N CYS A 86 -4.86 -5.04 5.47
CA CYS A 86 -4.60 -4.55 6.82
C CYS A 86 -5.85 -4.54 7.70
#